data_AF-Q0CUF9-F1
#
_entry.id   AF-Q0CUF9-F1
#
_cell.length_a   1.000
_cell.length_b   1.000
_cell.length_c   1.000
_cell.angle_alpha   90.00
_cell.angle_beta   90.00
_cell.angle_gamma   90.00
#
_symmetry.space_group_name_H-M   'P 1'
#
loop_
_entity.id
_entity.type
_entity.pdbx_description
1 polymer ?
#
loop_
_entity_poly.entity_id
_entity_poly.type
_entity_poly.pdbx_seq_one_letter_code
_entity_poly.pdbx_strand_id
1 'polypeptide(L)'
;MAEITQTIELESLASETPWSALVKSPGNRKRTFIAVCVGAFAQWNGVAVVSYYLTLVLDTVGIKDSDTQTLINGLLQIFNFIAALGAALFVDRLGRRTLFLWSGIGMLISFIIWTVCSALFDRSQVPALGQTVIAFVFIFYFHYDIAYTPLLLGYPTEIFPYSLRSKGITVDLLAVYISLIILAFVNPIALENIGWHYYIFFCCFDAVVVAVTWFCFPETKGHSLEEISEVFDGPSPIRSGDPFAKGEEGVKGTAEHSEHA
;
A
#
# COMPACT_ATOMS: atom_id res chain seq x y z
N MET A 1 16.34 -0.07 32.89
CA MET A 1 17.18 -1.30 32.97
C MET A 1 16.37 -2.54 32.65
N ALA A 2 15.27 -2.83 33.36
CA ALA A 2 14.40 -3.99 33.07
C ALA A 2 13.84 -4.01 31.62
N GLU A 3 13.39 -2.86 31.11
CA GLU A 3 12.87 -2.73 29.74
C GLU A 3 13.93 -2.99 28.64
N ILE A 4 15.19 -2.64 28.91
CA ILE A 4 16.32 -2.87 28.00
C ILE A 4 16.65 -4.38 27.96
N THR A 5 16.67 -5.05 29.12
CA THR A 5 16.93 -6.49 29.20
C THR A 5 15.81 -7.29 28.53
N GLN A 6 14.55 -6.90 28.74
CA GLN A 6 13.40 -7.52 28.08
C GLN A 6 13.43 -7.35 26.56
N THR A 7 13.85 -6.17 26.07
CA THR A 7 14.01 -5.92 24.62
C THR A 7 15.10 -6.82 24.03
N ILE A 8 16.24 -6.97 24.71
CA ILE A 8 17.35 -7.84 24.28
C ILE A 8 16.93 -9.31 24.24
N GLU A 9 16.13 -9.78 25.20
CA GLU A 9 15.58 -11.15 25.20
C GLU A 9 14.61 -11.38 24.03
N LEU A 10 13.74 -10.41 23.75
CA LEU A 10 12.83 -10.47 22.60
C LEU A 10 13.58 -10.43 21.26
N GLU A 11 14.65 -9.66 21.15
CA GLU A 11 15.53 -9.63 19.96
C GLU A 11 16.30 -10.94 19.77
N SER A 12 16.81 -11.53 20.85
CA SER A 12 17.47 -12.84 20.85
C SER A 12 16.52 -13.92 20.30
N LEU A 13 15.30 -13.98 20.84
CA LEU A 13 14.26 -14.91 20.39
C LEU A 13 13.84 -14.65 18.94
N ALA A 14 13.79 -13.39 18.50
CA ALA A 14 13.50 -13.04 17.11
C ALA A 14 14.62 -13.48 16.15
N SER A 15 15.89 -13.35 16.55
CA SER A 15 17.06 -13.76 15.76
C SER A 15 17.08 -15.27 15.46
N GLU A 16 16.59 -16.08 16.40
CA GLU A 16 16.50 -17.54 16.26
C GLU A 16 15.36 -18.02 15.33
N THR A 17 14.41 -17.14 14.98
CA THR A 17 13.25 -17.55 14.17
C THR A 17 13.68 -17.95 12.76
N PRO A 18 13.45 -19.18 12.26
CA PRO A 18 13.91 -19.58 10.92
C PRO A 18 13.08 -18.92 9.80
N TRP A 19 13.65 -18.72 8.61
CA TRP A 19 12.93 -18.17 7.44
C TRP A 19 11.71 -19.00 7.03
N SER A 20 11.74 -20.32 7.30
CA SER A 20 10.60 -21.21 7.08
C SER A 20 9.38 -20.84 7.92
N ALA A 21 9.54 -20.09 9.02
CA ALA A 21 8.43 -19.63 9.87
C ALA A 21 7.45 -18.70 9.12
N LEU A 22 7.90 -18.00 8.07
CA LEU A 22 7.03 -17.18 7.21
C LEU A 22 5.96 -18.00 6.48
N VAL A 23 6.25 -19.26 6.16
CA VAL A 23 5.36 -20.12 5.37
C VAL A 23 4.81 -21.31 6.15
N LYS A 24 5.22 -21.49 7.41
CA LYS A 24 4.89 -22.68 8.21
C LYS A 24 3.44 -22.69 8.70
N SER A 25 2.89 -21.56 9.13
CA SER A 25 1.50 -21.47 9.61
C SER A 25 0.55 -20.96 8.51
N PRO A 26 -0.74 -21.32 8.54
CA PRO A 26 -1.73 -20.76 7.62
C PRO A 26 -1.84 -19.22 7.74
N GLY A 27 -1.77 -18.67 8.94
CA GLY A 27 -1.80 -17.21 9.16
C GLY A 27 -0.55 -16.51 8.62
N ASN A 28 0.65 -17.06 8.85
CA ASN A 28 1.89 -16.50 8.30
C ASN A 28 1.93 -16.56 6.78
N ARG A 29 1.42 -17.63 6.16
CA ARG A 29 1.27 -17.72 4.69
C ARG A 29 0.40 -16.60 4.14
N LYS A 30 -0.72 -16.29 4.81
CA LYS A 30 -1.60 -15.19 4.42
C LYS A 30 -0.91 -13.83 4.58
N ARG A 31 -0.17 -13.61 5.69
CA ARG A 31 0.64 -12.40 5.91
C ARG A 31 1.70 -12.21 4.83
N THR A 32 2.47 -13.26 4.53
CA THR A 32 3.51 -13.23 3.50
C THR A 32 2.93 -13.04 2.10
N PHE A 33 1.81 -13.67 1.78
CA PHE A 33 1.11 -13.43 0.51
C PHE A 33 0.68 -11.97 0.36
N ILE A 34 0.06 -11.40 1.40
CA ILE A 34 -0.35 -9.99 1.41
C ILE A 34 0.86 -9.08 1.25
N ALA A 35 1.95 -9.33 1.96
CA ALA A 35 3.18 -8.55 1.84
C ALA A 35 3.75 -8.58 0.41
N VAL A 36 3.84 -9.76 -0.21
CA VAL A 36 4.28 -9.87 -1.60
C VAL A 36 3.32 -9.14 -2.55
N CYS A 37 2.01 -9.24 -2.32
CA CYS A 37 1.02 -8.50 -3.10
C CYS A 37 1.19 -6.99 -2.96
N VAL A 38 1.39 -6.45 -1.75
CA VAL A 38 1.60 -5.01 -1.53
C VAL A 38 2.83 -4.52 -2.29
N GLY A 39 3.97 -5.19 -2.13
CA GLY A 39 5.20 -4.82 -2.83
C GLY A 39 5.10 -4.91 -4.35
N ALA A 40 4.43 -5.95 -4.87
CA ALA A 40 4.17 -6.06 -6.29
C ALA A 40 3.21 -4.96 -6.78
N PHE A 41 2.07 -4.76 -6.11
CA PHE A 41 1.06 -3.78 -6.51
C PHE A 41 1.60 -2.35 -6.49
N ALA A 42 2.53 -2.05 -5.59
CA ALA A 42 3.21 -0.76 -5.55
C ALA A 42 4.02 -0.43 -6.82
N GLN A 43 4.46 -1.43 -7.59
CA GLN A 43 5.25 -1.21 -8.82
C GLN A 43 4.45 -1.47 -10.10
N TRP A 44 3.60 -2.50 -10.08
CA TRP A 44 2.86 -2.96 -11.25
C TRP A 44 1.59 -2.14 -11.57
N ASN A 45 1.25 -1.15 -10.73
CA ASN A 45 0.16 -0.19 -10.99
C ASN A 45 0.52 0.91 -12.01
N GLY A 46 1.70 0.83 -12.65
CA GLY A 46 2.13 1.78 -13.68
C GLY A 46 2.95 2.97 -13.16
N VAL A 47 3.19 3.10 -11.86
CA VAL A 47 4.00 4.22 -11.31
C VAL A 47 5.42 4.27 -11.90
N ALA A 48 6.02 3.13 -12.23
CA ALA A 48 7.34 3.07 -12.84
C ALA A 48 7.36 3.69 -14.26
N VAL A 49 6.28 3.55 -15.02
CA VAL A 49 6.16 4.17 -16.35
C VAL A 49 6.16 5.68 -16.21
N VAL A 50 5.40 6.20 -15.25
CA VAL A 50 5.29 7.64 -15.05
C VAL A 50 6.55 8.22 -14.41
N SER A 51 7.17 7.53 -13.46
CA SER A 51 8.35 8.04 -12.73
C SER A 51 9.60 8.12 -13.61
N TYR A 52 9.82 7.12 -14.47
CA TYR A 52 11.07 6.99 -15.23
C TYR A 52 10.93 7.33 -16.71
N TYR A 53 9.71 7.24 -17.25
CA TYR A 53 9.45 7.41 -18.69
C TYR A 53 8.43 8.52 -18.97
N LEU A 54 8.26 9.48 -18.05
CA LEU A 54 7.38 10.63 -18.24
C LEU A 54 7.65 11.36 -19.55
N THR A 55 8.92 11.57 -19.90
CA THR A 55 9.32 12.24 -21.14
C THR A 55 8.81 11.50 -22.37
N LEU A 56 8.94 10.16 -22.39
CA LEU A 56 8.42 9.32 -23.47
C LEU A 56 6.89 9.37 -23.55
N VAL A 57 6.20 9.40 -22.40
CA VAL A 57 4.76 9.63 -22.35
C VAL A 57 4.40 11.00 -22.94
N LEU A 58 5.09 12.07 -22.53
CA LEU A 58 4.84 13.43 -23.02
C LEU A 58 5.12 13.55 -24.53
N ASP A 59 6.12 12.84 -25.04
CA ASP A 59 6.42 12.76 -26.48
C ASP A 59 5.27 12.12 -27.26
N THR A 60 4.66 11.05 -26.75
CA THR A 60 3.48 10.41 -27.38
C THR A 60 2.28 11.33 -27.47
N VAL A 61 2.28 12.38 -26.66
CA VAL A 61 1.23 13.38 -26.51
C VAL A 61 1.59 14.71 -27.20
N GLY A 62 2.70 14.73 -27.95
CA GLY A 62 3.11 15.87 -28.78
C GLY A 62 3.88 16.96 -28.04
N ILE A 63 4.22 16.76 -26.76
CA ILE A 63 5.03 17.69 -25.97
C ILE A 63 6.48 17.24 -26.08
N LYS A 64 7.19 17.75 -27.08
CA LYS A 64 8.59 17.38 -27.40
C LYS A 64 9.64 18.37 -26.90
N ASP A 65 9.19 19.49 -26.35
CA ASP A 65 10.08 20.52 -25.85
C ASP A 65 10.70 20.10 -24.50
N SER A 66 12.02 19.99 -24.46
CA SER A 66 12.76 19.47 -23.31
C SER A 66 12.62 20.36 -22.06
N ASP A 67 12.54 21.68 -22.26
CA ASP A 67 12.38 22.63 -21.16
C ASP A 67 11.00 22.48 -20.52
N THR A 68 9.95 22.36 -21.36
CA THR A 68 8.58 22.10 -20.91
C THR A 68 8.45 20.75 -20.21
N GLN A 69 9.05 19.68 -20.75
CA GLN A 69 9.02 18.35 -20.12
C GLN A 69 9.70 18.37 -18.74
N THR A 70 10.85 19.04 -18.64
CA THR A 70 11.59 19.19 -17.38
C THR A 70 10.79 19.99 -16.36
N LEU A 71 10.13 21.07 -16.80
CA LEU A 71 9.25 21.86 -15.94
C LEU A 71 8.08 21.03 -15.40
N ILE A 72 7.41 20.24 -16.26
CA ILE A 72 6.32 19.36 -15.85
C ILE A 72 6.81 18.33 -14.84
N ASN A 73 7.96 17.70 -15.07
CA ASN A 73 8.55 16.76 -14.12
C ASN A 73 8.86 17.44 -12.77
N GLY A 74 9.46 18.64 -12.78
CA GLY A 74 9.73 19.40 -11.56
C GLY A 74 8.47 19.75 -10.77
N LEU A 75 7.42 20.20 -11.46
CA LEU A 75 6.12 20.47 -10.84
C LEU A 75 5.47 19.20 -10.27
N LEU A 76 5.62 18.08 -10.96
CA LEU A 76 5.12 16.79 -10.50
C LEU A 76 5.82 16.35 -9.20
N GLN A 77 7.13 16.56 -9.08
CA GLN A 77 7.84 16.22 -7.83
C GLN A 77 7.48 17.13 -6.66
N ILE A 78 7.25 18.43 -6.91
CA ILE A 78 6.74 19.34 -5.89
C ILE A 78 5.33 18.91 -5.45
N PHE A 79 4.49 18.53 -6.40
CA PHE A 79 3.15 18.03 -6.12
C PHE A 79 3.19 16.74 -5.30
N ASN A 80 4.01 15.76 -5.69
CA ASN A 80 4.20 14.51 -4.96
C ASN A 80 4.69 14.77 -3.53
N PHE A 81 5.61 15.72 -3.34
CA PHE A 81 6.06 16.10 -2.00
C PHE A 81 4.93 16.64 -1.12
N ILE A 82 4.08 17.53 -1.67
CA ILE A 82 2.93 18.08 -0.94
C ILE A 82 1.89 16.97 -0.67
N ALA A 83 1.62 16.12 -1.65
CA ALA A 83 0.68 15.01 -1.53
C ALA A 83 1.14 14.00 -0.46
N ALA A 84 2.42 13.63 -0.48
CA ALA A 84 3.02 12.73 0.51
C ALA A 84 2.99 13.32 1.93
N LEU A 85 3.25 14.62 2.10
CA LEU A 85 3.09 15.30 3.39
C LEU A 85 1.64 15.26 3.88
N GLY A 86 0.67 15.50 2.99
CA GLY A 86 -0.75 15.36 3.29
C GLY A 86 -1.08 13.93 3.71
N ALA A 87 -0.62 12.94 2.94
CA ALA A 87 -0.81 11.52 3.23
C ALA A 87 -0.29 11.15 4.63
N ALA A 88 0.92 11.57 4.97
CA ALA A 88 1.53 11.30 6.27
C ALA A 88 0.70 11.85 7.45
N LEU A 89 0.02 12.99 7.28
CA LEU A 89 -0.81 13.59 8.33
C LEU A 89 -2.21 12.95 8.44
N PHE A 90 -2.74 12.42 7.33
CA PHE A 90 -4.11 11.89 7.27
C PHE A 90 -4.19 10.36 7.32
N VAL A 91 -3.09 9.64 7.09
CA VAL A 91 -3.05 8.17 7.03
C VAL A 91 -3.56 7.52 8.32
N ASP A 92 -3.27 8.11 9.49
CA ASP A 92 -3.71 7.56 10.77
C ASP A 92 -5.21 7.73 11.03
N ARG A 93 -5.85 8.70 10.37
CA ARG A 93 -7.29 8.94 10.50
C ARG A 93 -8.15 8.09 9.57
N LEU A 94 -7.59 7.56 8.49
CA LEU A 94 -8.33 6.77 7.50
C LEU A 94 -8.01 5.26 7.66
N GLY A 95 -8.98 4.39 7.39
CA GLY A 95 -8.78 2.93 7.47
C GLY A 95 -7.82 2.45 6.41
N ARG A 96 -6.96 1.47 6.70
CA ARG A 96 -5.90 1.02 5.77
C ARG A 96 -6.51 0.36 4.54
N ARG A 97 -7.54 -0.48 4.74
CA ARG A 97 -8.26 -1.12 3.62
C ARG A 97 -9.01 -0.08 2.80
N THR A 98 -9.65 0.89 3.45
CA THR A 98 -10.35 1.98 2.75
C THR A 98 -9.41 2.85 1.93
N LEU A 99 -8.19 3.10 2.41
CA LEU A 99 -7.17 3.85 1.69
C LEU A 99 -6.66 3.11 0.46
N PHE A 100 -6.32 1.82 0.59
CA PHE A 100 -5.89 1.01 -0.56
C PHE A 100 -6.98 0.89 -1.64
N LEU A 101 -8.25 0.74 -1.23
CA LEU A 101 -9.37 0.68 -2.18
C LEU A 101 -9.65 2.03 -2.84
N TRP A 102 -9.65 3.12 -2.07
CA TRP A 102 -9.86 4.46 -2.61
C TRP A 102 -8.75 4.85 -3.59
N SER A 103 -7.49 4.56 -3.22
CA SER A 103 -6.33 4.75 -4.09
C SER A 103 -6.41 3.88 -5.34
N GLY A 104 -6.68 2.58 -5.19
CA GLY A 104 -6.80 1.65 -6.32
C GLY A 104 -7.88 2.05 -7.32
N ILE A 105 -9.05 2.48 -6.85
CA ILE A 105 -10.14 2.95 -7.72
C ILE A 105 -9.77 4.26 -8.40
N GLY A 106 -9.19 5.21 -7.66
CA GLY A 106 -8.77 6.50 -8.21
C GLY A 106 -7.66 6.38 -9.25
N MET A 107 -6.66 5.52 -9.00
CA MET A 107 -5.62 5.16 -9.96
C MET A 107 -6.22 4.50 -11.21
N LEU A 108 -7.09 3.49 -11.04
CA LEU A 108 -7.75 2.80 -12.15
C LEU A 108 -8.53 3.77 -13.07
N ILE A 109 -9.37 4.63 -12.48
CA ILE A 109 -10.14 5.62 -13.25
C ILE A 109 -9.21 6.58 -13.99
N SER A 110 -8.17 7.06 -13.31
CA SER A 110 -7.20 7.99 -13.90
C SER A 110 -6.44 7.35 -15.06
N PHE A 111 -6.04 6.08 -14.90
CA PHE A 111 -5.31 5.33 -15.92
C PHE A 111 -6.21 4.98 -17.13
N ILE A 112 -7.49 4.69 -16.91
CA ILE A 112 -8.47 4.49 -17.99
C ILE A 112 -8.64 5.76 -18.80
N ILE A 113 -8.84 6.91 -18.14
CA ILE A 113 -9.05 8.18 -18.83
C ILE A 113 -7.78 8.58 -19.60
N TRP A 114 -6.61 8.43 -18.97
CA TRP A 114 -5.33 8.62 -19.66
C TRP A 114 -5.25 7.73 -20.91
N THR A 115 -5.49 6.43 -20.79
CA THR A 115 -5.43 5.49 -21.93
C THR A 115 -6.36 5.91 -23.07
N VAL A 116 -7.60 6.31 -22.76
CA VAL A 116 -8.57 6.79 -23.77
C VAL A 116 -8.10 8.08 -24.43
N CYS A 117 -7.61 9.05 -23.64
CA CYS A 117 -7.08 10.31 -24.17
C CYS A 117 -5.86 10.09 -25.06
N SER A 118 -4.94 9.19 -24.68
CA SER A 118 -3.79 8.82 -25.52
C SER A 118 -4.22 8.15 -26.82
N ALA A 119 -5.20 7.24 -26.79
CA ALA A 119 -5.73 6.60 -27.99
C ALA A 119 -6.44 7.59 -28.94
N LEU A 120 -7.17 8.57 -28.39
CA LEU A 120 -7.81 9.63 -29.17
C LEU A 120 -6.80 10.63 -29.71
N PHE A 121 -5.75 10.92 -28.96
CA PHE A 121 -4.66 11.80 -29.40
C PHE A 121 -3.92 11.19 -30.60
N ASP A 122 -3.63 9.89 -30.57
CA ASP A 122 -3.00 9.17 -31.68
C ASP A 122 -3.75 9.39 -33.01
N ARG A 123 -5.09 9.36 -32.97
CA ARG A 123 -5.96 9.56 -34.16
C ARG A 123 -6.19 11.01 -34.55
N SER A 124 -6.35 11.88 -33.56
CA SER A 124 -6.92 13.23 -33.77
C SER A 124 -5.87 14.33 -33.67
N GLN A 125 -4.73 14.06 -33.01
CA GLN A 125 -3.62 14.99 -32.74
C GLN A 125 -4.08 16.33 -32.15
N VAL A 126 -5.18 16.31 -31.35
CA VAL A 126 -5.76 17.51 -30.73
C VAL A 126 -4.98 17.86 -29.47
N PRO A 127 -4.36 19.06 -29.35
CA PRO A 127 -3.52 19.43 -28.21
C PRO A 127 -4.22 19.37 -26.84
N ALA A 128 -5.54 19.61 -26.80
CA ALA A 128 -6.33 19.58 -25.56
C ALA A 128 -6.38 18.19 -24.91
N LEU A 129 -6.34 17.12 -25.71
CA LEU A 129 -6.27 15.74 -25.19
C LEU A 129 -4.95 15.51 -24.47
N GLY A 130 -3.88 16.16 -24.93
CA GLY A 130 -2.57 16.02 -24.31
C GLY A 130 -2.42 16.71 -22.96
N GLN A 131 -2.99 17.90 -22.85
CA GLN A 131 -3.09 18.60 -21.57
C GLN A 131 -3.93 17.80 -20.55
N THR A 132 -4.96 17.10 -21.04
CA THR A 132 -5.79 16.22 -20.21
C THR A 132 -4.98 15.04 -19.68
N VAL A 133 -4.15 14.40 -20.51
CA VAL A 133 -3.24 13.32 -20.05
C VAL A 133 -2.33 13.80 -18.92
N ILE A 134 -1.74 14.99 -19.04
CA ILE A 134 -0.90 15.55 -17.97
C ILE A 134 -1.71 15.74 -16.69
N ALA A 135 -2.91 16.31 -16.76
CA ALA A 135 -3.75 16.48 -15.58
C ALA A 135 -4.06 15.15 -14.88
N PHE A 136 -4.35 14.09 -15.65
CA PHE A 136 -4.61 12.76 -15.10
C PHE A 136 -3.35 12.06 -14.56
N VAL A 137 -2.16 12.40 -15.06
CA VAL A 137 -0.89 11.96 -14.44
C VAL A 137 -0.75 12.52 -13.02
N PHE A 138 -1.04 13.81 -12.81
CA PHE A 138 -1.01 14.40 -11.46
C PHE A 138 -2.07 13.78 -10.55
N ILE A 139 -3.29 13.54 -11.06
CA ILE A 139 -4.35 12.89 -10.30
C ILE A 139 -3.99 11.44 -9.95
N PHE A 140 -3.36 10.71 -10.87
CA PHE A 140 -2.87 9.36 -10.60
C PHE A 140 -1.88 9.35 -9.43
N TYR A 141 -0.86 10.23 -9.47
CA TYR A 141 0.11 10.35 -8.38
C TYR A 141 -0.52 10.75 -7.06
N PHE A 142 -1.51 11.64 -7.08
CA PHE A 142 -2.24 12.01 -5.87
C PHE A 142 -2.85 10.79 -5.16
N HIS A 143 -3.49 9.91 -5.92
CA HIS A 143 -4.08 8.68 -5.37
C HIS A 143 -3.00 7.68 -4.94
N TYR A 144 -1.92 7.56 -5.71
CA TYR A 144 -0.79 6.69 -5.36
C TYR A 144 -0.13 7.14 -4.04
N ASP A 145 0.21 8.42 -3.91
CA ASP A 145 0.95 8.97 -2.77
C ASP A 145 0.15 8.93 -1.47
N ILE A 146 -1.18 9.05 -1.54
CA ILE A 146 -2.04 8.99 -0.35
C ILE A 146 -2.04 7.61 0.32
N ALA A 147 -1.92 6.54 -0.46
CA ALA A 147 -2.01 5.18 0.07
C ALA A 147 -0.68 4.43 -0.02
N TYR A 148 -0.13 4.23 -1.21
CA TYR A 148 1.01 3.34 -1.40
C TYR A 148 2.28 3.87 -0.77
N THR A 149 2.53 5.18 -0.80
CA THR A 149 3.75 5.77 -0.21
C THR A 149 3.89 5.49 1.29
N PRO A 150 2.89 5.78 2.16
CA PRO A 150 2.98 5.43 3.57
C PRO A 150 2.69 3.95 3.86
N LEU A 151 1.75 3.32 3.15
CA LEU A 151 1.26 1.98 3.51
C LEU A 151 2.15 0.85 2.98
N LEU A 152 3.03 1.10 2.00
CA LEU A 152 3.97 0.09 1.51
C LEU A 152 4.81 -0.48 2.65
N LEU A 153 5.33 0.37 3.54
CA LEU A 153 6.08 -0.08 4.72
C LEU A 153 5.20 -0.18 5.98
N GLY A 154 4.19 0.69 6.11
CA GLY A 154 3.28 0.71 7.25
C GLY A 154 2.50 -0.60 7.37
N TYR A 155 1.85 -1.05 6.30
CA TYR A 155 0.97 -2.20 6.36
C TYR A 155 1.69 -3.53 6.68
N PRO A 156 2.86 -3.86 6.09
CA PRO A 156 3.67 -4.99 6.53
C PRO A 156 4.06 -4.93 8.02
N THR A 157 4.37 -3.74 8.56
CA THR A 157 4.72 -3.62 9.98
C THR A 157 3.55 -3.91 10.93
N GLU A 158 2.32 -3.66 10.49
CA GLU A 158 1.06 -3.93 11.21
C GLU A 158 0.66 -5.40 11.15
N ILE A 159 0.85 -6.08 10.01
CA ILE A 159 0.41 -7.49 9.84
C ILE A 159 1.38 -8.52 10.42
N PHE A 160 2.68 -8.21 10.50
CA PHE A 160 3.69 -9.16 10.98
C PHE A 160 3.95 -9.01 12.49
N PRO A 161 4.03 -10.14 13.23
CA PRO A 161 4.49 -10.12 14.61
C PRO A 161 5.95 -9.70 14.70
N TYR A 162 6.36 -9.14 15.85
CA TYR A 162 7.68 -8.54 16.06
C TYR A 162 8.85 -9.43 15.57
N SER A 163 8.82 -10.74 15.87
CA SER A 163 9.87 -11.68 15.50
C SER A 163 10.00 -11.96 14.00
N LEU A 164 8.92 -11.77 13.22
CA LEU A 164 8.90 -12.02 11.77
C LEU A 164 8.89 -10.74 10.95
N ARG A 165 8.71 -9.58 11.59
CA ARG A 165 8.51 -8.29 10.93
C ARG A 165 9.65 -7.92 9.99
N SER A 166 10.90 -7.99 10.46
CA SER A 166 12.07 -7.66 9.64
C SER A 166 12.14 -8.53 8.38
N LYS A 167 11.85 -9.83 8.51
CA LYS A 167 11.83 -10.78 7.38
C LYS A 167 10.67 -10.52 6.44
N GLY A 168 9.49 -10.21 6.99
CA GLY A 168 8.30 -9.85 6.21
C GLY A 168 8.51 -8.61 5.35
N ILE A 169 9.06 -7.54 5.93
CA ILE A 169 9.43 -6.31 5.20
C ILE A 169 10.51 -6.59 4.16
N THR A 170 11.47 -7.47 4.47
CA THR A 170 12.49 -7.87 3.50
C THR A 170 11.87 -8.55 2.27
N VAL A 171 10.87 -9.42 2.47
CA VAL A 171 10.16 -10.09 1.37
C VAL A 171 9.32 -9.09 0.55
N ASP A 172 8.66 -8.15 1.21
CA ASP A 172 7.93 -7.05 0.57
C ASP A 172 8.85 -6.21 -0.32
N LEU A 173 9.97 -5.73 0.24
CA LEU A 173 10.97 -4.97 -0.51
C LEU A 173 11.60 -5.79 -1.64
N LEU A 174 11.83 -7.09 -1.43
CA LEU A 174 12.32 -7.97 -2.49
C LEU A 174 11.32 -8.05 -3.65
N ALA A 175 10.01 -8.13 -3.37
CA ALA A 175 8.97 -8.08 -4.39
C ALA A 175 8.95 -6.74 -5.14
N VAL A 176 9.15 -5.62 -4.43
CA VAL A 176 9.31 -4.28 -5.03
C VAL A 176 10.49 -4.26 -5.99
N TYR A 177 11.68 -4.65 -5.54
CA TYR A 177 12.89 -4.57 -6.35
C TYR A 177 12.89 -5.53 -7.54
N ILE A 178 12.35 -6.75 -7.38
CA ILE A 178 12.18 -7.69 -8.51
C ILE A 178 11.23 -7.08 -9.54
N SER A 179 10.12 -6.51 -9.10
CA SER A 179 9.16 -5.84 -9.98
C SER A 179 9.80 -4.67 -10.72
N LEU A 180 10.59 -3.85 -10.02
CA LEU A 180 11.32 -2.73 -10.59
C LEU A 180 12.32 -3.18 -11.66
N ILE A 181 13.08 -4.25 -11.41
CA ILE A 181 14.01 -4.82 -12.37
C ILE A 181 13.26 -5.27 -13.64
N ILE A 182 12.16 -6.01 -13.49
CA ILE A 182 11.37 -6.48 -14.64
C ILE A 182 10.84 -5.29 -15.44
N LEU A 183 10.21 -4.33 -14.77
CA LEU A 183 9.61 -3.16 -15.41
C LEU A 183 10.66 -2.26 -16.07
N ALA A 184 11.87 -2.14 -15.52
CA ALA A 184 12.96 -1.37 -16.13
C ALA A 184 13.39 -1.91 -17.50
N PHE A 185 13.33 -3.23 -17.71
CA PHE A 185 13.62 -3.85 -19.00
C PHE A 185 12.40 -3.90 -19.93
N VAL A 186 11.21 -4.17 -19.38
CA VAL A 186 9.98 -4.36 -20.17
C VAL A 186 9.40 -3.03 -20.64
N ASN A 187 9.33 -2.01 -19.79
CA ASN A 187 8.69 -0.72 -20.11
C ASN A 187 9.24 -0.04 -21.37
N PRO A 188 10.57 0.14 -21.56
CA PRO A 188 11.07 0.85 -22.73
C PRO A 188 10.77 0.07 -24.03
N ILE A 189 10.95 -1.25 -24.01
CA ILE A 189 10.67 -2.13 -25.16
C ILE A 189 9.18 -2.12 -25.49
N ALA A 190 8.32 -2.17 -24.48
CA ALA A 190 6.87 -2.15 -24.67
C ALA A 190 6.39 -0.79 -25.18
N LEU A 191 6.90 0.32 -24.65
CA LEU A 191 6.52 1.66 -25.09
C LEU A 191 6.97 1.94 -26.53
N GLU A 192 8.15 1.46 -26.94
CA GLU A 192 8.64 1.61 -28.32
C GLU A 192 7.82 0.81 -29.34
N ASN A 193 7.44 -0.43 -29.00
CA ASN A 193 6.77 -1.32 -29.95
C ASN A 193 5.24 -1.23 -29.93
N ILE A 194 4.65 -1.00 -28.77
CA ILE A 194 3.20 -1.14 -28.50
C ILE A 194 2.54 0.22 -28.24
N GLY A 195 3.34 1.23 -27.84
CA GLY A 195 2.87 2.59 -27.60
C GLY A 195 1.73 2.64 -26.59
N TRP A 196 0.63 3.28 -26.96
CA TRP A 196 -0.52 3.50 -26.06
C TRP A 196 -1.25 2.22 -25.65
N HIS A 197 -1.18 1.13 -26.43
CA HIS A 197 -1.87 -0.12 -26.06
C HIS A 197 -1.26 -0.75 -24.81
N TYR A 198 -0.01 -0.43 -24.47
CA TYR A 198 0.63 -0.89 -23.24
C TYR A 198 -0.10 -0.37 -21.99
N TYR A 199 -0.77 0.77 -22.08
CA TYR A 199 -1.53 1.33 -20.96
C TYR A 199 -2.77 0.49 -20.59
N ILE A 200 -3.31 -0.31 -21.53
CA ILE A 200 -4.42 -1.23 -21.26
C ILE A 200 -4.00 -2.32 -20.27
N PHE A 201 -2.76 -2.80 -20.35
CA PHE A 201 -2.23 -3.79 -19.42
C PHE A 201 -2.29 -3.28 -17.98
N PHE A 202 -1.86 -2.04 -17.73
CA PHE A 202 -1.93 -1.44 -16.40
C PHE A 202 -3.37 -1.21 -15.95
N CYS A 203 -4.29 -0.81 -16.84
CA CYS A 203 -5.72 -0.72 -16.49
C CYS A 203 -6.27 -2.07 -16.00
N CYS A 204 -5.95 -3.16 -16.72
CA CYS A 204 -6.37 -4.50 -16.31
C CYS A 204 -5.70 -4.92 -14.99
N PHE A 205 -4.42 -4.60 -14.82
CA PHE A 205 -3.69 -4.92 -13.60
C PHE A 205 -4.25 -4.17 -12.40
N ASP A 206 -4.51 -2.87 -12.52
CA ASP A 206 -5.14 -2.05 -11.47
C ASP A 206 -6.53 -2.57 -11.08
N ALA A 207 -7.31 -3.06 -12.04
CA ALA A 207 -8.59 -3.72 -11.73
C ALA A 207 -8.39 -4.99 -10.89
N VAL A 208 -7.35 -5.78 -11.19
CA VAL A 208 -6.97 -6.95 -10.38
C VAL A 208 -6.48 -6.51 -9.00
N VAL A 209 -5.69 -5.44 -8.89
CA VAL A 209 -5.23 -4.87 -7.62
C VAL A 209 -6.43 -4.49 -6.75
N VAL A 210 -7.41 -3.79 -7.30
CA VAL A 210 -8.65 -3.42 -6.58
C VAL A 210 -9.41 -4.66 -6.12
N ALA A 211 -9.57 -5.66 -6.99
CA ALA A 211 -10.26 -6.90 -6.65
C ALA A 211 -9.54 -7.68 -5.54
N VAL A 212 -8.23 -7.87 -5.65
CA VAL A 212 -7.42 -8.58 -4.64
C VAL A 212 -7.42 -7.81 -3.32
N THR A 213 -7.32 -6.49 -3.36
CA THR A 213 -7.42 -5.64 -2.16
C THR A 213 -8.79 -5.82 -1.50
N TRP A 214 -9.87 -5.87 -2.28
CA TRP A 214 -11.21 -6.06 -1.73
C TRP A 214 -11.37 -7.41 -1.01
N PHE A 215 -10.87 -8.50 -1.59
CA PHE A 215 -11.06 -9.86 -1.05
C PHE A 215 -10.02 -10.27 0.00
N CYS A 216 -8.75 -9.87 -0.17
CA CYS A 216 -7.64 -10.42 0.61
C CYS A 216 -7.16 -9.52 1.76
N PHE A 217 -7.40 -8.20 1.70
CA PHE A 217 -6.85 -7.26 2.69
C PHE A 217 -7.83 -7.07 3.86
N PRO A 218 -7.46 -7.50 5.10
CA PRO A 218 -8.22 -7.15 6.29
C PRO A 218 -8.02 -5.68 6.66
N GLU A 219 -9.03 -5.10 7.31
CA GLU A 219 -8.92 -3.78 7.92
C GLU A 219 -8.09 -3.88 9.21
N THR A 220 -7.07 -3.05 9.33
CA THR A 220 -6.15 -3.03 10.48
C THR A 220 -6.40 -1.84 11.41
N LYS A 221 -7.23 -0.87 11.00
CA LYS A 221 -7.52 0.31 11.82
C LYS A 221 -8.30 -0.03 13.09
N GLY A 222 -7.79 0.43 14.23
CA GLY A 222 -8.46 0.35 15.53
C GLY A 222 -8.27 -0.99 16.25
N HIS A 223 -7.46 -1.89 15.69
CA HIS A 223 -7.10 -3.17 16.30
C HIS A 223 -5.68 -3.15 16.85
N SER A 224 -5.47 -3.80 17.99
CA SER A 224 -4.10 -4.02 18.48
C SER A 224 -3.35 -5.01 17.58
N LEU A 225 -2.01 -5.00 17.61
CA LEU A 225 -1.19 -5.98 16.88
C LEU A 225 -1.57 -7.43 17.24
N GLU A 226 -2.07 -7.64 18.45
CA GLU A 226 -2.52 -8.94 18.95
C GLU A 226 -3.89 -9.33 18.37
N GLU A 227 -4.84 -8.40 18.27
CA GLU A 227 -6.14 -8.64 17.63
C GLU A 227 -5.99 -8.89 16.12
N ILE A 228 -5.08 -8.18 15.45
CA ILE A 228 -4.71 -8.46 14.06
C ILE A 228 -4.13 -9.87 13.98
N SER A 229 -3.35 -10.30 14.98
CA SER A 229 -2.80 -11.65 14.99
C SER A 229 -3.88 -12.74 15.08
N GLU A 230 -4.94 -12.51 15.85
CA GLU A 230 -6.11 -13.41 15.95
C GLU A 230 -6.90 -13.49 14.63
N VAL A 231 -7.00 -12.39 13.86
CA VAL A 231 -7.64 -12.39 12.53
C VAL A 231 -6.92 -13.30 11.53
N PHE A 232 -5.60 -13.47 11.68
CA PHE A 232 -4.78 -14.31 10.80
C PHE A 232 -4.57 -15.74 11.31
N ASP A 233 -4.36 -15.92 12.61
CA ASP A 233 -4.01 -17.21 13.21
C ASP A 233 -5.22 -17.93 13.86
N GLY A 234 -6.40 -17.30 13.90
CA GLY A 234 -7.59 -17.80 14.58
C GLY A 234 -7.60 -17.42 16.07
N PRO A 235 -8.70 -17.70 16.82
CA PRO A 235 -8.76 -17.40 18.25
C PRO A 235 -7.63 -18.12 18.99
N SER A 236 -6.71 -17.35 19.56
CA SER A 236 -5.65 -17.88 20.40
C SER A 236 -6.26 -18.41 21.70
N PRO A 237 -5.88 -19.61 22.18
CA PRO A 237 -6.42 -20.20 23.41
C PRO A 237 -6.11 -19.38 24.68
N ILE A 238 -5.24 -18.35 24.57
CA ILE A 238 -4.75 -17.53 25.68
C ILE A 238 -5.87 -16.70 26.34
N ARG A 239 -6.97 -16.41 25.64
CA ARG A 239 -8.11 -15.67 26.21
C ARG A 239 -9.15 -16.51 26.96
N SER A 240 -8.97 -17.83 27.11
CA SER A 240 -9.84 -18.65 27.97
C SER A 240 -9.52 -18.53 29.47
N GLY A 241 -8.59 -17.66 29.86
CA GLY A 241 -8.27 -17.40 31.26
C GLY A 241 -7.58 -16.06 31.45
N ASP A 242 -8.29 -14.97 31.24
CA ASP A 242 -7.83 -13.65 31.68
C ASP A 242 -8.03 -13.52 33.21
N PRO A 243 -6.97 -13.46 34.05
CA PRO A 243 -7.10 -13.30 35.49
C PRO A 243 -7.62 -11.91 35.89
N PHE A 244 -7.64 -10.94 34.96
CA PHE A 244 -8.03 -9.56 35.24
C PHE A 244 -9.51 -9.26 34.94
N ALA A 245 -10.24 -10.17 34.29
CA ALA A 245 -11.67 -9.99 34.02
C ALA A 245 -12.60 -10.22 35.24
N LYS A 246 -12.09 -10.76 36.36
CA LYS A 246 -12.89 -11.04 37.57
C LYS A 246 -12.89 -9.91 38.62
N GLY A 247 -12.23 -8.79 38.36
CA GLY A 247 -12.04 -7.71 39.34
C GLY A 247 -13.16 -6.67 39.43
N GLU A 248 -14.01 -6.51 38.40
CA GLU A 248 -14.90 -5.34 38.32
C GLU A 248 -16.39 -5.61 38.60
N GLU A 249 -16.81 -6.86 38.80
CA GLU A 249 -18.24 -7.17 39.09
C GLU A 249 -18.60 -7.09 40.59
N GLY A 250 -17.66 -6.79 41.48
CA GLY A 250 -17.87 -6.82 42.93
C GLY A 250 -18.33 -5.52 43.62
N VAL A 251 -18.41 -4.37 42.93
CA VAL A 251 -18.55 -3.05 43.59
C VAL A 251 -19.84 -2.30 43.21
N LYS A 252 -20.93 -3.01 42.90
CA LYS A 252 -22.23 -2.35 42.54
C LYS A 252 -23.46 -2.77 43.33
N GLY A 253 -23.32 -3.40 44.48
CA GLY A 253 -24.50 -3.91 45.21
C GLY A 253 -24.38 -3.88 46.72
N THR A 254 -24.19 -2.72 47.36
CA THR A 254 -24.52 -2.54 48.80
C THR A 254 -24.51 -1.05 49.19
N ALA A 255 -25.45 -0.28 48.67
CA ALA A 255 -25.75 1.04 49.21
C ALA A 255 -27.25 1.27 49.14
N GLU A 256 -28.00 0.61 50.03
CA GLU A 256 -29.27 1.11 50.55
C GLU A 256 -29.73 0.25 51.76
N HIS A 257 -30.26 0.94 52.77
CA HIS A 257 -30.95 0.47 53.99
C HIS A 257 -30.15 -0.07 55.20
N SER A 258 -29.95 0.79 56.22
CA SER A 258 -30.78 0.80 57.45
C SER A 258 -30.24 1.82 58.47
N GLU A 259 -31.13 2.71 58.92
CA GLU A 259 -30.97 3.57 60.11
C GLU A 259 -31.03 2.76 61.43
N HIS A 260 -30.68 3.45 62.52
CA HIS A 260 -31.08 3.25 63.92
C HIS A 260 -30.46 2.08 64.72
N ALA A 261 -29.49 2.40 65.58
CA ALA A 261 -29.63 2.47 67.07
C ALA A 261 -28.25 2.65 67.73
#